data_AF-A0AAW4JUT5-F1
#
_entry.id   AF-A0AAW4JUT5-F1
#
_cell.length_a   1.000
_cell.length_b   1.000
_cell.length_c   1.000
_cell.angle_alpha   90.00
_cell.angle_beta   90.00
_cell.angle_gamma   90.00
#
_symmetry.space_group_name_H-M   'P 1'
#
loop_
_entity.id
_entity.type
_entity.pdbx_description
1 polymer ?
#
loop_
_entity_poly.entity_id
_entity_poly.type
_entity_poly.pdbx_seq_one_letter_code
_entity_poly.pdbx_strand_id
1 'polypeptide(L)' 'MTQPVIREIPLTGPGSGPYSITVGPDGALWLTLAGSGGVARLGLDGEARTYRDDPPGSRPLIIAGGPDGA' A
#
# COMPACT_ATOMS: atom_id res chain seq x y z
N MET A 1 28.61 7.84 -12.75
CA MET A 1 27.45 7.75 -11.84
C MET A 1 26.28 7.23 -12.65
N THR A 2 25.67 6.12 -12.28
CA THR A 2 24.47 5.59 -12.95
C THR A 2 23.25 6.41 -12.53
N GLN A 3 22.38 6.75 -13.47
CA GLN A 3 21.10 7.37 -13.14
C GLN A 3 20.17 6.36 -12.46
N PRO A 4 19.35 6.78 -11.48
CA PRO A 4 18.34 5.92 -10.90
C PRO A 4 17.26 5.59 -11.95
N VAL A 5 16.81 4.34 -11.96
CA VAL A 5 15.63 3.93 -12.73
C VAL A 5 14.41 4.02 -11.81
N ILE A 6 13.41 4.80 -12.23
CA ILE A 6 12.13 4.93 -11.52
C ILE A 6 11.11 4.04 -12.23
N ARG A 7 10.36 3.25 -11.45
CA ARG A 7 9.23 2.45 -11.93
C ARG A 7 7.97 2.83 -11.18
N GLU A 8 6.88 3.00 -11.92
CA GLU A 8 5.55 3.21 -11.36
C GLU A 8 4.77 1.89 -11.39
N ILE A 9 4.00 1.64 -10.33
CA ILE A 9 3.17 0.45 -10.19
C ILE A 9 1.72 0.89 -9.98
N PRO A 10 0.80 0.61 -10.91
CA PRO A 10 -0.60 0.95 -10.73
C PRO A 10 -1.22 0.07 -9.64
N LEU A 11 -1.96 0.70 -8.71
CA LEU A 11 -2.72 0.00 -7.66
C LEU A 11 -4.17 -0.21 -8.10
N THR A 12 -5.09 0.68 -7.71
CA THR A 12 -6.53 0.47 -7.94
C THR A 12 -7.23 1.59 -8.72
N GLY A 13 -6.48 2.29 -9.57
CA GLY A 13 -7.00 3.37 -10.39
C GLY A 13 -7.17 4.71 -9.67
N PRO A 14 -7.77 5.70 -10.36
CA PRO A 14 -7.95 7.06 -9.85
C PRO A 14 -8.72 7.09 -8.52
N GLY A 15 -8.31 7.97 -7.60
CA GLY A 15 -9.00 8.16 -6.31
C GLY A 15 -8.63 7.18 -5.20
N SER A 16 -7.75 6.20 -5.46
CA SER A 16 -7.24 5.27 -4.42
C SER A 16 -6.54 6.00 -3.27
N GLY A 17 -5.78 7.05 -3.58
CA GLY A 17 -5.10 7.89 -2.60
C GLY A 17 -4.11 7.13 -1.71
N PRO A 18 -3.12 6.41 -2.28
CA PRO A 18 -2.05 5.82 -1.48
C PRO A 18 -1.33 6.91 -0.67
N TYR A 19 -1.12 6.70 0.63
CA TYR A 19 -0.57 7.74 1.52
C TYR A 19 0.70 7.32 2.26
N SER A 20 0.63 6.26 3.07
CA SER A 20 1.79 5.73 3.82
C SER A 20 2.12 4.32 3.35
N ILE A 21 3.38 3.92 3.54
CA ILE A 21 3.91 2.61 3.13
C ILE A 21 4.83 2.05 4.21
N THR A 22 4.73 0.74 4.46
CA THR A 22 5.68 -0.01 5.29
C THR A 22 6.02 -1.35 4.64
N VAL A 23 7.13 -1.96 5.05
CA VAL A 23 7.42 -3.36 4.73
C VAL A 23 6.67 -4.24 5.73
N GLY A 24 5.92 -5.21 5.23
CA GLY A 24 5.24 -6.22 6.03
C GLY A 24 6.16 -7.41 6.35
N PRO A 25 5.79 -8.23 7.33
CA PRO A 25 6.55 -9.43 7.71
C PRO A 25 6.61 -10.50 6.62
N ASP A 26 5.68 -10.45 5.68
CA ASP A 26 5.63 -11.31 4.50
C ASP A 26 6.53 -10.83 3.35
N GLY A 27 7.34 -9.79 3.58
CA GLY A 27 8.26 -9.21 2.61
C GLY A 27 7.56 -8.36 1.54
N ALA A 28 6.24 -8.18 1.63
CA ALA A 28 5.48 -7.30 0.75
C ALA A 28 5.47 -5.86 1.26
N LEU A 29 5.16 -4.94 0.36
CA LEU A 29 4.89 -3.54 0.72
C LEU A 29 3.41 -3.40 1.08
N TRP A 30 3.12 -2.75 2.20
CA TRP A 30 1.76 -2.46 2.65
C TRP A 30 1.51 -0.96 2.63
N LEU A 31 0.42 -0.55 1.98
CA LEU A 31 0.07 0.85 1.75
C LEU A 31 -1.31 1.17 2.32
N THR A 32 -1.46 2.36 2.90
CA THR A 32 -2.79 2.90 3.23
C THR A 32 -3.42 3.55 2.01
N LEU A 33 -4.73 3.36 1.81
CA LEU A 33 -5.51 3.96 0.72
C LEU A 33 -6.46 5.02 1.27
N ALA A 34 -5.93 6.20 1.60
CA ALA A 34 -6.67 7.29 2.26
C ALA A 34 -7.83 7.85 1.41
N GLY A 35 -7.78 7.67 0.08
CA GLY A 35 -8.82 8.13 -0.84
C GLY A 35 -10.01 7.17 -0.94
N SER A 36 -9.74 5.86 -1.01
CA SER A 36 -10.78 4.83 -1.19
C SER A 36 -11.19 4.08 0.08
N GLY A 37 -10.44 4.24 1.18
CA GLY A 37 -10.58 3.44 2.39
C GLY A 37 -9.92 2.07 2.28
N GLY A 38 -9.23 1.66 3.36
CA GLY A 38 -8.54 0.38 3.46
C GLY A 38 -7.03 0.41 3.13
N VAL A 39 -6.48 -0.75 2.81
CA VAL A 39 -5.04 -0.98 2.57
C VAL A 39 -4.78 -1.79 1.31
N ALA A 40 -3.58 -1.63 0.73
CA ALA A 40 -3.09 -2.47 -0.36
C ALA A 40 -1.81 -3.20 0.06
N ARG A 41 -1.70 -4.46 -0.36
CA ARG A 41 -0.49 -5.28 -0.30
C ARG A 41 0.10 -5.36 -1.70
N LEU A 42 1.39 -5.08 -1.84
CA LEU A 42 2.11 -5.10 -3.10
C LEU A 42 3.35 -6.01 -2.99
N GLY A 43 3.35 -7.10 -3.74
CA GLY A 43 4.50 -7.97 -3.93
C GLY A 43 5.59 -7.29 -4.76
N LEU A 44 6.84 -7.71 -4.57
CA LEU A 44 7.99 -7.18 -5.32
C LEU A 44 8.01 -7.64 -6.79
N ASP A 45 7.24 -8.67 -7.11
CA ASP A 45 6.91 -9.08 -8.48
C ASP A 45 5.90 -8.14 -9.17
N GLY A 46 5.33 -7.18 -8.43
CA GLY A 46 4.32 -6.24 -8.90
C GLY A 46 2.88 -6.72 -8.70
N GLU A 47 2.65 -7.86 -8.04
CA GLU A 47 1.29 -8.30 -7.73
C GLU A 47 0.69 -7.43 -6.62
N ALA A 48 -0.42 -6.74 -6.92
CA ALA A 48 -1.13 -5.90 -5.96
C ALA A 48 -2.48 -6.52 -5.56
N ARG A 49 -2.76 -6.56 -4.26
CA ARG A 49 -4.06 -6.93 -3.70
C ARG A 49 -4.56 -5.83 -2.78
N THR A 50 -5.86 -5.55 -2.82
CA THR A 50 -6.47 -4.50 -2.01
C THR A 50 -7.49 -5.07 -1.03
N TYR A 51 -7.52 -4.49 0.16
CA TYR A 51 -8.44 -4.78 1.25
C TYR A 51 -9.17 -3.49 1.58
N ARG A 52 -10.40 -3.35 1.10
CA ARG A 52 -11.23 -2.15 1.29
C ARG A 52 -12.25 -2.38 2.39
N ASP A 53 -12.67 -1.29 3.03
CA ASP A 53 -13.84 -1.34 3.88
C ASP A 53 -15.11 -1.55 3.05
N ASP A 54 -16.10 -2.17 3.67
CA ASP A 54 -17.46 -2.23 3.17
C ASP A 54 -18.44 -1.90 4.31
N PRO A 55 -19.12 -0.73 4.28
CA PRO A 55 -19.03 0.31 3.25
C PRO A 55 -17.71 1.09 3.29
N PRO A 56 -17.25 1.65 2.15
CA PRO A 56 -16.05 2.48 2.11
C PRO A 56 -16.23 3.76 2.93
N GLY A 57 -15.19 4.16 3.67
CA GLY A 57 -15.22 5.42 4.42
C GLY A 57 -14.09 5.64 5.41
N SER A 58 -13.28 4.62 5.75
CA SER A 58 -12.09 4.87 6.55
C SER A 58 -11.10 5.74 5.77
N ARG A 59 -10.33 6.54 6.49
CA ARG A 59 -9.26 7.39 5.93
C ARG A 59 -7.94 7.01 6.57
N PRO A 60 -7.44 5.79 6.35
CA PRO A 60 -6.22 5.33 6.98
C PRO A 60 -5.07 6.19 6.45
N LEU A 61 -4.30 6.77 7.38
CA LEU A 61 -3.18 7.62 7.03
C LEU A 61 -1.88 6.85 7.21
N ILE A 62 -1.50 6.57 8.45
CA ILE A 62 -0.21 5.96 8.76
C ILE A 62 -0.39 4.46 8.97
N ILE A 63 0.57 3.69 8.45
CA ILE A 63 0.76 2.27 8.75
C ILE A 63 2.18 2.07 9.27
N ALA A 64 2.34 1.19 10.26
CA ALA A 64 3.62 0.81 10.84
C ALA A 64 3.64 -0.70 11.04
N GLY A 65 4.83 -1.30 11.01
CA GLY A 65 5.00 -2.70 11.41
C GLY A 65 4.73 -2.87 12.91
N GLY A 66 4.07 -3.98 13.26
CA GLY A 66 3.84 -4.40 14.63
C GLY A 66 5.14 -4.84 15.31
N PRO A 67 5.27 -4.66 16.64
CA PRO A 67 6.45 -5.10 17.40
C PRO A 67 6.60 -6.63 17.43
N ASP A 68 5.54 -7.35 17.12
CA ASP A 68 5.47 -8.80 16.94
C ASP A 68 5.79 -9.25 15.51
N GLY A 69 6.14 -8.31 14.63
CA GLY A 69 6.29 -8.58 13.21
C GLY A 69 4.95 -8.84 12.53
N ALA A 70 3.90 -8.11 12.90
CA ALA A 70 2.65 -8.01 12.15
C ALA A 70 2.66 -6.85 11.16
#